data_AF-A0A497GC64-F1
#
_entry.id   AF-A0A497GC64-F1
#
_cell.length_a   1.000
_cell.length_b   1.000
_cell.length_c   1.000
_cell.angle_alpha   90.00
_cell.angle_beta   90.00
_cell.angle_gamma   90.00
#
_symmetry.space_group_name_H-M   'P 1'
#
loop_
_entity.id
_entity.type
_entity.pdbx_description
1 polymer ?
#
loop_
_entity_poly.entity_id
_entity_poly.type
_entity_poly.pdbx_seq_one_letter_code
_entity_poly.pdbx_strand_id
1 'polypeptide(L)'
;MLEHVVLVSKELLKSTRSRSISIKLRTLLRYAYVSYRRRTTDLNIIRGLVPRVRPPSRLANQYFYREIERVLRNNFRIKIENRRQFRYVVFYK
;
A
#
# COMPACT_ATOMS: atom_id res chain seq x y z
N MET A 1 -6.26 -0.81 -10.35
CA MET A 1 -5.94 -0.14 -9.08
C MET A 1 -5.51 -1.13 -7.99
N LEU A 2 -6.34 -2.11 -7.61
CA LEU A 2 -5.96 -3.13 -6.60
C LEU A 2 -4.71 -3.93 -7.00
N GLU A 3 -4.52 -4.20 -8.30
CA GLU A 3 -3.29 -4.78 -8.81
C GLU A 3 -2.04 -3.97 -8.43
N HIS A 4 -2.09 -2.63 -8.54
CA HIS A 4 -0.98 -1.77 -8.16
C HIS A 4 -0.70 -1.76 -6.66
N VAL A 5 -1.69 -2.12 -5.81
CA VAL A 5 -1.44 -2.37 -4.39
C VAL A 5 -0.51 -3.56 -4.25
N VAL A 6 -0.80 -4.67 -4.94
CA VAL A 6 0.04 -5.88 -4.91
C VAL A 6 1.43 -5.59 -5.46
N LEU A 7 1.53 -4.92 -6.61
CA LEU A 7 2.82 -4.59 -7.21
C LEU A 7 3.70 -3.72 -6.30
N VAL A 8 3.12 -2.65 -5.73
CA VAL A 8 3.85 -1.78 -4.80
C VAL A 8 4.23 -2.53 -3.52
N SER A 9 3.35 -3.38 -2.99
CA SER A 9 3.66 -4.22 -1.82
C SER A 9 4.79 -5.21 -2.11
N LYS A 10 4.83 -5.83 -3.29
CA LYS A 10 5.95 -6.68 -3.72
C LYS A 10 7.26 -5.90 -3.74
N GLU A 11 7.26 -4.69 -4.28
CA GLU A 11 8.48 -3.87 -4.38
C GLU A 11 8.94 -3.35 -3.01
N LEU A 12 8.00 -2.97 -2.13
CA LEU A 12 8.30 -2.64 -0.73
C LEU A 12 8.93 -3.82 0.01
N LEU A 13 8.42 -5.03 -0.20
CA LEU A 13 8.98 -6.24 0.38
C LEU A 13 10.35 -6.60 -0.22
N LYS A 14 10.54 -6.47 -1.52
CA LYS A 14 11.83 -6.74 -2.17
C LYS A 14 12.92 -5.79 -1.66
N SER A 15 12.61 -4.51 -1.55
CA SER A 15 13.54 -3.45 -1.15
C SER A 15 13.89 -3.41 0.34
N THR A 16 13.06 -3.98 1.22
CA THR A 16 13.34 -3.95 2.67
C THR A 16 14.42 -4.95 3.08
N ARG A 17 15.30 -4.55 4.00
CA ARG A 17 16.27 -5.47 4.62
C ARG A 17 15.70 -6.18 5.86
N SER A 18 14.65 -5.61 6.46
CA SER A 18 14.04 -6.14 7.69
C SER A 18 13.23 -7.41 7.42
N ARG A 19 13.12 -8.29 8.43
CA ARG A 19 12.27 -9.49 8.40
C ARG A 19 10.77 -9.16 8.29
N SER A 20 10.39 -7.94 8.66
CA SER A 20 9.03 -7.44 8.53
C SER A 20 9.03 -5.95 8.19
N ILE A 21 7.94 -5.49 7.56
CA ILE A 21 7.68 -4.07 7.34
C ILE A 21 6.28 -3.72 7.79
N SER A 22 6.11 -2.56 8.43
CA SER A 22 4.81 -2.03 8.78
C SER A 22 4.52 -0.77 7.97
N ILE A 23 3.39 -0.73 7.27
CA ILE A 23 2.98 0.44 6.49
C ILE A 23 1.52 0.78 6.80
N LYS A 24 1.24 2.08 6.97
CA LYS A 24 -0.13 2.57 7.11
C LYS A 24 -0.92 2.22 5.85
N LEU A 25 -2.13 1.69 6.00
CA LEU A 25 -2.99 1.32 4.87
C LEU A 25 -3.29 2.54 3.96
N ARG A 26 -3.48 3.72 4.56
CA ARG A 26 -3.63 5.00 3.84
C ARG A 26 -2.40 5.35 3.00
N THR A 27 -1.19 5.09 3.51
CA THR A 27 0.06 5.36 2.76
C THR A 27 0.18 4.40 1.59
N LEU A 28 -0.11 3.11 1.82
CA LEU A 28 -0.08 2.11 0.76
C LEU A 28 -1.08 2.44 -0.36
N LEU A 29 -2.30 2.87 -0.01
CA LEU A 29 -3.28 3.37 -0.97
C LEU A 29 -2.72 4.52 -1.82
N ARG A 30 -2.08 5.51 -1.19
CA ARG A 30 -1.47 6.65 -1.92
C ARG A 30 -0.40 6.17 -2.89
N TYR A 31 0.47 5.26 -2.45
CA TYR A 31 1.55 4.74 -3.30
C TYR A 31 0.98 3.95 -4.49
N ALA A 32 0.02 3.07 -4.23
CA ALA A 32 -0.67 2.31 -5.27
C ALA A 32 -1.40 3.21 -6.27
N TYR A 33 -1.96 4.34 -5.81
CA TYR A 33 -2.67 5.27 -6.69
C TYR A 33 -1.72 6.03 -7.60
N VAL A 34 -0.59 6.49 -7.06
CA VAL A 34 0.48 7.09 -7.86
C VAL A 34 1.01 6.09 -8.88
N SER A 35 1.29 4.86 -8.44
CA SER A 35 1.70 3.75 -9.30
C SER A 35 0.70 3.50 -10.44
N TYR A 36 -0.60 3.45 -10.13
CA TYR A 36 -1.66 3.28 -11.11
C TYR A 36 -1.74 4.45 -12.11
N ARG A 37 -1.65 5.69 -11.65
CA ARG A 37 -1.72 6.89 -12.49
C ARG A 37 -0.50 7.09 -13.37
N ARG A 38 0.68 6.68 -12.90
CA ARG A 38 1.97 6.91 -13.57
C ARG A 38 2.56 5.66 -14.21
N ARG A 39 1.86 4.51 -14.09
CA ARG A 39 2.27 3.20 -14.63
C ARG A 39 3.71 2.82 -14.26
N THR A 40 4.08 3.04 -13.00
CA THR A 40 5.42 2.73 -12.47
C THR A 40 5.35 2.04 -11.12
N THR A 41 6.29 1.15 -10.83
CA THR A 41 6.48 0.51 -9.53
C THR A 41 7.72 1.03 -8.81
N ASP A 42 8.48 1.95 -9.41
CA ASP A 42 9.65 2.56 -8.79
C ASP A 42 9.25 3.36 -7.54
N LEU A 43 9.70 2.88 -6.39
CA LEU A 43 9.36 3.46 -5.09
C LEU A 43 9.89 4.89 -4.91
N ASN A 44 11.00 5.26 -5.55
CA ASN A 44 11.58 6.60 -5.47
C ASN A 44 10.69 7.59 -6.24
N ILE A 45 10.30 7.23 -7.47
CA ILE A 45 9.37 8.02 -8.29
C ILE A 45 8.03 8.15 -7.56
N ILE A 46 7.50 7.04 -7.05
CA ILE A 46 6.23 7.02 -6.32
C ILE A 46 6.30 7.98 -5.13
N ARG A 47 7.31 7.86 -4.26
CA ARG A 47 7.49 8.73 -3.08
C ARG A 47 7.56 10.20 -3.46
N GLY A 48 8.28 10.56 -4.52
CA GLY A 48 8.40 11.93 -5.00
C GLY A 48 7.07 12.53 -5.49
N LEU A 49 6.16 11.71 -6.01
CA LEU A 49 4.88 12.16 -6.58
C LEU A 49 3.70 12.10 -5.62
N VAL A 50 3.80 11.37 -4.50
CA VAL A 50 2.77 11.25 -3.45
C VAL A 50 2.21 12.59 -2.95
N PRO A 51 2.99 13.68 -2.80
CA PRO A 51 2.45 14.98 -2.40
C PRO A 51 1.54 15.62 -3.46
N ARG A 52 1.84 15.40 -4.75
CA ARG A 52 1.20 16.06 -5.90
C ARG A 52 0.03 15.27 -6.48
N VAL A 53 0.05 13.94 -6.36
CA VAL A 53 -0.98 13.06 -6.91
C VAL A 53 -1.77 12.43 -5.76
N ARG A 54 -3.01 12.89 -5.57
CA ARG A 54 -3.88 12.45 -4.48
C ARG A 54 -4.92 11.44 -4.97
N PRO A 55 -5.19 10.35 -4.22
CA PRO A 55 -6.29 9.46 -4.53
C PRO A 55 -7.62 10.20 -4.38
N PRO A 56 -8.60 9.95 -5.26
CA PRO A 56 -9.95 10.52 -5.12
C PRO A 56 -10.62 9.97 -3.86
N SER A 57 -11.50 10.77 -3.27
CA SER A 57 -12.21 10.46 -2.01
C SER A 57 -12.95 9.11 -2.06
N ARG A 58 -13.48 8.72 -3.22
CA ARG A 58 -14.12 7.42 -3.46
C ARG A 58 -13.22 6.20 -3.21
N LEU A 59 -11.90 6.35 -3.17
CA LEU A 59 -10.96 5.28 -2.82
C LEU A 59 -10.50 5.36 -1.36
N ALA A 60 -10.70 6.49 -0.70
CA ALA A 60 -10.24 6.73 0.68
C ALA A 60 -11.34 6.42 1.71
N ASN A 61 -12.11 5.34 1.49
CA ASN A 61 -13.20 4.91 2.37
C ASN A 61 -12.96 3.50 2.94
N GLN A 62 -13.75 3.14 3.95
CA GLN A 62 -13.60 1.87 4.66
C GLN A 62 -13.83 0.63 3.77
N TYR A 63 -14.73 0.70 2.80
CA TYR A 63 -14.98 -0.41 1.89
C TYR A 63 -13.75 -0.70 1.03
N PHE A 64 -13.16 0.33 0.44
CA PHE A 64 -11.96 0.16 -0.38
C PHE A 64 -10.76 -0.31 0.45
N TYR A 65 -10.63 0.17 1.69
CA TYR A 65 -9.60 -0.35 2.61
C TYR A 65 -9.79 -1.84 2.93
N ARG A 66 -11.03 -2.32 3.08
CA ARG A 66 -11.30 -3.76 3.24
C ARG A 66 -10.94 -4.58 2.00
N GLU A 67 -11.15 -4.04 0.80
CA GLU A 67 -10.73 -4.71 -0.44
C GLU A 67 -9.20 -4.80 -0.54
N ILE A 68 -8.49 -3.73 -0.18
CA ILE A 68 -7.02 -3.73 -0.08
C ILE A 68 -6.56 -4.83 0.87
N GLU A 69 -7.12 -4.91 2.07
CA GLU A 69 -6.77 -5.96 3.04
C GLU A 69 -7.02 -7.36 2.49
N ARG A 70 -8.17 -7.60 1.84
CA ARG A 70 -8.51 -8.89 1.24
C ARG A 70 -7.49 -9.29 0.18
N VAL A 71 -7.17 -8.39 -0.74
CA VAL A 71 -6.18 -8.64 -1.79
C VAL A 71 -4.80 -8.91 -1.20
N LEU A 72 -4.39 -8.16 -0.18
CA LEU A 72 -3.10 -8.37 0.47
C LEU A 72 -3.03 -9.71 1.21
N ARG A 73 -4.10 -10.12 1.91
CA ARG A 73 -4.16 -11.43 2.58
C ARG A 73 -4.04 -12.60 1.60
N ASN A 74 -4.60 -12.44 0.40
CA ASN A 74 -4.53 -13.48 -0.63
C ASN A 74 -3.15 -13.58 -1.31
N ASN A 75 -2.29 -12.56 -1.18
CA ASN A 75 -1.02 -12.48 -1.91
C ASN A 75 0.22 -12.51 -1.00
N PHE A 76 0.08 -12.26 0.30
CA PHE A 76 1.21 -12.08 1.21
C PHE A 76 0.91 -12.61 2.60
N ARG A 77 1.97 -12.99 3.33
CA ARG A 77 1.90 -13.22 4.77
C ARG A 77 1.83 -11.88 5.50
N ILE A 78 0.63 -11.49 5.89
CA ILE A 78 0.38 -10.20 6.55
C ILE A 78 -0.37 -10.32 7.87
N LYS A 79 -0.18 -9.34 8.74
CA LYS A 79 -1.00 -9.06 9.90
C LYS A 79 -1.54 -7.63 9.80
N ILE A 80 -2.82 -7.46 10.14
CA ILE A 80 -3.42 -6.12 10.24
C ILE A 80 -3.33 -5.67 11.69
N GLU A 81 -2.78 -4.48 11.91
CA GLU A 81 -2.64 -3.90 13.24
C GLU A 81 -3.33 -2.53 13.28
N ASN A 82 -4.23 -2.35 14.24
CA ASN A 82 -4.78 -1.03 14.55
C ASN A 82 -3.89 -0.41 15.64
N ARG A 83 -3.22 0.70 15.31
CA ARG A 83 -2.38 1.47 16.24
C ARG A 83 -3.00 2.85 16.41
N ARG A 84 -3.63 3.09 17.56
CA ARG A 84 -4.48 4.27 17.81
C ARG A 84 -5.54 4.39 16.69
N GLN A 85 -5.65 5.55 16.06
CA GLN A 85 -6.60 5.82 14.97
C GLN A 85 -6.17 5.30 13.58
N PHE A 86 -5.01 4.66 13.44
CA PHE A 86 -4.48 4.24 12.13
C PHE A 86 -4.42 2.73 12.01
N ARG A 87 -4.81 2.25 10.82
CA ARG A 87 -4.64 0.85 10.43
C ARG A 87 -3.33 0.67 9.67
N TYR A 88 -2.56 -0.32 10.09
CA TYR A 88 -1.30 -0.73 9.49
C TYR A 88 -1.41 -2.15 8.93
N VAL A 89 -0.70 -2.38 7.83
CA VAL A 89 -0.40 -3.72 7.32
C VAL A 89 1.04 -4.02 7.69
N VAL A 90 1.23 -5.10 8.43
CA VAL A 90 2.55 -5.66 8.71
C VAL A 90 2.77 -6.81 7.75
N PHE A 91 3.77 -6.71 6.90
CA PHE A 91 4.20 -7.79 6.02
C PHE A 91 5.38 -8.52 6.65
N TYR A 92 5.43 -9.83 6.47
CA TYR A 92 6.54 -10.69 6.86
C TYR A 92 7.22 -11.23 5.59
N LYS A 93 8.56 -11.25 5.59
CA LYS A 93 9.36 -11.94 4.57
C LYS A 93 9.34 -13.44 4.77
#